data_AF-A0A7X8ZCR1-F1
#
_entry.id   AF-A0A7X8ZCR1-F1
#
_cell.length_a   1.000
_cell.length_b   1.000
_cell.length_c   1.000
_cell.angle_alpha   90.00
_cell.angle_beta   90.00
_cell.angle_gamma   90.00
#
_symmetry.space_group_name_H-M   'P 1'
#
loop_
_entity.id
_entity.type
_entity.pdbx_description
1 polymer ?
#
loop_
_entity_poly.entity_id
_entity_poly.type
_entity_poly.pdbx_seq_one_letter_code
_entity_poly.pdbx_strand_id
1 'polypeptide(L)'
;ECGVSVRTIQNYESGKMLPRRTGIYATFARIFEVSSDYLLAVESDYLYTKEERTADELLIEIGNLFASDDLTEDEKEIFVRKINELYWQARDNNRKYTPHRFRSNRP
;
A
#
# COMPACT_ATOMS: atom_id res chain seq x y z
N GLU A 1 -16.71 29.24 13.81
CA GLU A 1 -16.95 28.93 12.38
C GLU A 1 -15.62 28.68 11.67
N CYS A 2 -15.55 27.71 10.74
CA CYS A 2 -14.30 27.27 10.11
C CYS A 2 -13.98 27.94 8.76
N GLY A 3 -14.89 28.75 8.20
CA GLY A 3 -14.68 29.43 6.91
C GLY A 3 -14.60 28.50 5.69
N VAL A 4 -14.97 27.23 5.84
CA VAL A 4 -14.94 26.19 4.81
C VAL A 4 -16.37 25.70 4.55
N SER A 5 -16.73 25.52 3.28
CA SER A 5 -18.07 25.01 2.91
C SER A 5 -18.24 23.54 3.31
N VAL A 6 -19.47 23.11 3.58
CA VAL A 6 -19.79 21.71 3.92
C VAL A 6 -19.30 20.74 2.85
N ARG A 7 -19.47 21.09 1.56
CA ARG A 7 -18.98 20.28 0.44
C ARG A 7 -17.45 20.12 0.46
N THR A 8 -16.73 21.16 0.86
CA THR A 8 -15.27 21.11 0.96
C THR A 8 -14.81 20.22 2.12
N ILE A 9 -15.52 20.25 3.25
CA ILE A 9 -15.27 19.34 4.38
C ILE A 9 -15.50 17.89 3.96
N GLN A 10 -16.61 17.60 3.27
CA GLN A 10 -16.87 16.25 2.72
C GLN A 10 -15.78 15.79 1.75
N ASN A 11 -15.20 16.68 0.94
CA ASN A 11 -14.08 16.35 0.06
C ASN A 11 -12.80 16.03 0.85
N TYR A 12 -12.58 16.68 2.00
CA TYR A 12 -11.48 16.37 2.91
C TYR A 12 -11.66 15.00 3.57
N GLU A 13 -12.85 14.72 4.11
CA GLU A 13 -13.17 13.45 4.75
C GLU A 13 -13.14 12.26 3.79
N SER A 14 -13.48 12.48 2.51
CA SER A 14 -13.42 11.44 1.49
C SER A 14 -12.02 11.19 0.92
N GLY A 15 -10.99 11.92 1.36
CA GLY A 15 -9.61 11.78 0.89
C GLY A 15 -9.37 12.19 -0.57
N LYS A 16 -10.39 12.74 -1.25
CA LYS A 16 -10.28 13.19 -2.65
C LYS A 16 -9.45 14.47 -2.79
N MET A 17 -9.37 15.25 -1.72
CA MET A 17 -8.65 16.51 -1.68
C MET A 17 -8.19 16.76 -0.23
N LEU A 18 -7.02 17.38 -0.05
CA LEU A 18 -6.58 17.86 1.26
C LEU A 18 -6.59 19.39 1.33
N PRO A 19 -6.75 19.99 2.52
CA PRO A 19 -6.58 21.43 2.69
C PRO A 19 -5.20 21.89 2.22
N ARG A 20 -5.14 22.82 1.26
CA ARG A 20 -3.86 23.34 0.74
C ARG A 20 -3.23 24.44 1.60
N ARG A 21 -4.03 25.09 2.44
CA ARG A 21 -3.59 26.21 3.29
C ARG A 21 -3.40 25.70 4.71
N THR A 22 -2.21 25.89 5.27
CA THR A 22 -1.87 25.55 6.66
C THR A 22 -2.83 26.17 7.68
N GLY A 23 -3.35 27.37 7.40
CA GLY A 23 -4.36 28.03 8.25
C GLY A 23 -5.67 27.26 8.43
N ILE A 24 -6.03 26.38 7.50
CA ILE A 24 -7.23 25.52 7.62
C ILE A 24 -7.00 24.46 8.69
N TYR A 25 -5.81 23.83 8.70
CA TYR A 25 -5.43 22.86 9.73
C TYR A 25 -5.38 23.48 11.13
N ALA A 26 -4.83 24.70 11.26
CA ALA A 26 -4.85 25.42 12.54
C ALA A 26 -6.28 25.74 13.01
N THR A 27 -7.18 26.05 12.08
CA THR A 27 -8.59 26.30 12.39
C THR A 27 -9.29 25.03 12.86
N PHE A 28 -9.07 23.89 12.20
CA PHE A 28 -9.62 22.60 12.60
C PHE A 28 -9.00 22.10 13.91
N ALA A 29 -7.70 22.25 14.11
CA ALA A 29 -7.00 21.91 15.35
C ALA A 29 -7.63 22.64 16.55
N ARG A 30 -7.92 23.94 16.39
CA ARG A 30 -8.60 24.74 17.42
C ARG A 30 -10.05 24.30 17.66
N ILE A 31 -10.78 23.90 16.61
CA ILE A 31 -12.19 23.49 16.73
C ILE A 31 -12.31 22.11 17.37
N PHE A 32 -11.44 21.18 17.01
CA PHE A 32 -11.43 19.81 17.49
C PHE A 32 -10.56 19.61 18.74
N GLU A 33 -9.92 20.67 19.23
CA GLU A 33 -9.03 20.65 20.40
C GLU A 33 -7.90 19.62 20.29
N VAL A 34 -7.36 19.45 19.08
CA VAL A 34 -6.21 18.57 18.77
C VAL A 34 -5.00 19.40 18.34
N SER A 35 -3.81 18.80 18.35
CA SER A 35 -2.62 19.46 17.79
C SER A 35 -2.72 19.56 16.27
N SER A 36 -2.16 20.63 15.70
CA SER A 36 -2.04 20.74 14.24
C SER A 36 -1.19 19.61 13.65
N ASP A 37 -0.21 19.13 14.41
CA ASP A 37 0.67 18.03 14.02
C ASP A 37 -0.10 16.73 13.89
N TYR A 38 -1.10 16.48 14.76
CA TYR A 38 -1.99 15.32 14.65
C TYR A 38 -2.79 15.32 13.34
N LEU A 39 -3.25 16.49 12.88
CA LEU A 39 -3.99 16.62 11.63
C LEU A 39 -3.08 16.56 10.38
N LEU A 40 -1.81 16.91 10.53
CA LEU A 40 -0.79 16.84 9.47
C LEU A 40 -0.10 15.46 9.43
N ALA A 41 -0.20 14.66 10.49
CA ALA A 41 0.40 13.32 10.58
C ALA A 41 -0.19 12.31 9.58
N VAL A 42 -1.20 12.69 8.78
CA VAL A 42 -1.79 11.84 7.75
C VAL A 42 -0.99 11.96 6.45
N GLU A 43 0.24 11.44 6.45
CA GLU A 43 0.93 10.87 5.27
C GLU A 43 2.29 10.21 5.58
N SER A 44 2.72 10.04 6.84
CA SER A 44 4.00 9.33 7.10
C SER A 44 3.87 7.80 7.04
N ASP A 45 2.67 7.24 7.18
CA ASP A 45 2.47 5.78 7.24
C ASP A 45 2.05 5.15 5.90
N TYR A 46 2.03 5.92 4.81
CA TYR A 46 1.76 5.41 3.46
C TYR A 46 2.82 5.75 2.41
N LEU A 47 3.97 6.29 2.85
CA LEU A 47 5.20 6.07 2.12
C LEU A 47 5.67 4.66 2.46
N TYR A 48 5.09 3.65 1.78
CA TYR A 48 5.95 2.56 1.34
C TYR A 48 7.06 3.24 0.55
N THR A 49 8.15 3.59 1.22
CA THR A 49 9.43 3.73 0.56
C THR A 49 9.55 2.41 -0.17
N LYS A 50 9.34 2.45 -1.48
CA LYS A 50 9.77 1.40 -2.38
C LYS A 50 11.30 1.49 -2.35
N GLU A 51 11.90 1.16 -1.20
CA GLU A 51 13.21 0.57 -1.20
C GLU A 51 13.08 -0.55 -2.22
N GLU A 52 13.87 -0.45 -3.27
CA GLU A 52 14.03 -1.53 -4.24
C GLU A 52 14.69 -2.67 -3.48
N ARG A 53 13.92 -3.33 -2.60
CA ARG A 53 14.34 -4.53 -1.92
C ARG A 53 14.69 -5.49 -3.03
N THR A 54 15.94 -5.90 -3.03
CA THR A 54 16.42 -6.86 -4.01
C THR A 54 15.61 -8.16 -3.82
N ALA A 55 15.45 -8.93 -4.90
CA ALA A 55 14.76 -10.21 -4.80
C ALA A 55 15.38 -11.11 -3.73
N ASP A 56 16.71 -11.01 -3.54
CA ASP A 56 17.45 -11.80 -2.56
C ASP A 56 17.11 -11.41 -1.11
N GLU A 57 17.00 -10.11 -0.80
CA GLU A 57 16.59 -9.63 0.54
C GLU A 57 15.19 -10.13 0.90
N LEU A 58 14.26 -10.09 -0.06
CA LEU A 58 12.90 -10.59 0.13
C LEU A 58 12.88 -12.11 0.40
N LEU A 59 13.71 -12.87 -0.30
CA LEU A 59 13.81 -14.32 -0.12
C LEU A 59 14.40 -14.68 1.25
N ILE A 60 15.37 -13.90 1.74
CA ILE A 60 15.94 -14.06 3.08
C ILE A 60 14.87 -13.79 4.15
N GLU A 61 14.11 -12.71 4.02
CA GLU A 61 13.02 -12.38 4.96
C GLU A 61 11.95 -13.48 5.00
N ILE A 62 11.51 -13.96 3.83
CA ILE A 62 10.56 -15.07 3.73
C ILE A 62 11.16 -16.33 4.36
N GLY A 63 12.43 -16.66 4.08
CA GLY A 63 13.12 -17.79 4.68
C GLY A 63 13.16 -17.72 6.22
N ASN A 64 13.45 -16.54 6.76
CA ASN A 64 13.42 -16.30 8.21
C ASN A 64 12.02 -16.48 8.80
N LEU A 65 10.98 -16.03 8.11
CA LEU A 65 9.59 -16.22 8.53
C LEU A 65 9.21 -17.71 8.59
N PHE A 66 9.62 -18.51 7.61
CA PHE A 66 9.38 -19.96 7.59
C PHE A 66 10.19 -20.73 8.64
N ALA A 67 11.39 -20.23 8.95
CA ALA A 67 12.24 -20.76 10.01
C ALA A 67 11.78 -20.35 11.41
N SER A 68 10.96 -19.30 11.52
CA SER A 68 10.33 -18.93 12.77
C SER A 68 9.31 -19.99 13.20
N ASP A 69 9.23 -20.21 14.51
CA ASP A 69 8.24 -21.08 15.15
C ASP A 69 6.85 -20.40 15.26
N ASP A 70 6.75 -19.14 14.79
CA ASP A 70 5.52 -18.35 14.84
C ASP A 70 4.44 -18.84 13.87
N LEU A 71 4.80 -19.67 12.89
CA LEU A 71 3.87 -20.25 11.91
C LEU A 71 3.68 -21.74 12.16
N THR A 72 2.43 -22.16 12.20
CA THR A 72 2.05 -23.58 12.18
C THR A 72 2.31 -24.19 10.79
N GLU A 73 2.43 -25.53 10.72
CA GLU A 73 2.67 -26.23 9.45
C GLU A 73 1.55 -25.98 8.42
N ASP A 74 0.30 -25.91 8.88
CA ASP A 74 -0.86 -25.59 8.03
C ASP A 74 -0.77 -24.18 7.44
N GLU A 75 -0.33 -23.20 8.24
CA GLU A 75 -0.13 -21.82 7.77
C GLU A 75 1.02 -21.72 6.76
N LYS A 76 2.09 -22.49 6.98
CA LYS A 76 3.21 -22.61 6.02
C LYS A 76 2.72 -23.15 4.67
N GLU A 77 1.88 -24.18 4.66
CA GLU A 77 1.32 -24.74 3.42
C GLU A 77 0.44 -23.71 2.68
N ILE A 78 -0.44 -23.02 3.39
CA ILE A 78 -1.31 -21.97 2.82
C ILE A 78 -0.46 -20.86 2.19
N PHE A 79 0.62 -20.45 2.86
CA PHE A 79 1.50 -19.41 2.37
C PHE A 79 2.22 -19.82 1.07
N VAL A 80 2.78 -21.03 1.03
CA VAL A 80 3.45 -21.57 -0.17
C VAL A 80 2.47 -21.66 -1.34
N ARG A 81 1.24 -22.12 -1.10
CA ARG A 81 0.20 -22.15 -2.14
C ARG A 81 -0.09 -20.76 -2.69
N LYS A 82 -0.21 -19.76 -1.82
CA LYS A 82 -0.53 -18.39 -2.22
C LYS A 82 0.59 -17.72 -3.02
N ILE A 83 1.86 -17.96 -2.65
CA ILE A 83 3.01 -17.51 -3.45
C ILE A 83 2.96 -18.13 -4.86
N ASN A 84 2.69 -19.43 -4.96
CA ASN A 84 2.58 -20.11 -6.25
C ASN A 84 1.43 -19.53 -7.09
N GLU A 85 0.26 -19.33 -6.49
CA GLU A 85 -0.89 -18.71 -7.16
C GLU A 85 -0.54 -17.31 -7.72
N LEU A 86 0.14 -16.47 -6.93
CA LEU A 86 0.59 -15.15 -7.37
C LEU A 86 1.57 -15.22 -8.54
N TYR A 87 2.52 -16.17 -8.51
CA TYR A 87 3.43 -16.41 -9.63
C TYR A 87 2.68 -16.78 -10.92
N TRP A 88 1.73 -17.71 -10.83
CA TRP A 88 0.92 -18.13 -11.98
C TRP A 88 0.06 -17.00 -12.53
N GLN A 89 -0.57 -16.21 -11.66
CA GLN A 89 -1.32 -15.02 -12.05
C GLN A 89 -0.45 -13.99 -12.79
N ALA A 90 0.76 -13.72 -12.27
CA ALA A 90 1.69 -12.80 -12.93
C ALA A 90 2.11 -13.32 -14.32
N ARG A 91 2.36 -14.63 -14.44
CA ARG A 91 2.70 -15.28 -15.71
C ARG A 91 1.55 -15.22 -16.72
N ASP A 92 0.32 -15.50 -16.30
CA ASP A 92 -0.84 -15.50 -17.19
C ASP A 92 -1.26 -14.09 -17.62
N ASN A 93 -1.14 -13.11 -16.72
CA ASN A 93 -1.33 -11.69 -17.05
C ASN A 93 -0.29 -11.23 -18.08
N ASN A 94 0.97 -11.60 -17.91
CA ASN A 94 2.01 -11.29 -18.91
C ASN A 94 1.71 -11.95 -20.26
N ARG A 95 1.20 -13.20 -20.28
CA ARG A 95 0.79 -13.88 -21.52
C ARG A 95 -0.34 -13.13 -22.24
N LYS A 96 -1.33 -12.62 -21.50
CA LYS A 96 -2.47 -11.87 -22.05
C LYS A 96 -2.03 -10.61 -22.79
N TYR A 97 -1.03 -9.90 -22.28
CA TYR A 97 -0.50 -8.66 -22.87
C TYR A 97 0.75 -8.85 -23.76
N THR A 98 1.29 -10.05 -23.86
CA THR A 98 2.39 -10.35 -24.80
C THR A 98 1.85 -10.33 -26.25
N PRO A 99 2.37 -9.47 -27.15
CA PRO A 99 1.92 -9.40 -28.54
C PRO A 99 2.06 -10.75 -29.25
N HIS A 100 1.12 -11.10 -30.12
CA HIS A 100 1.05 -12.41 -30.77
C HIS A 100 2.35 -12.84 -31.48
N ARG A 101 3.11 -11.85 -31.98
CA ARG A 101 4.42 -12.01 -32.66
C ARG A 101 5.50 -12.66 -31.77
N PHE A 102 5.37 -12.58 -30.45
CA PHE A 102 6.31 -13.17 -29.48
C PHE A 102 5.79 -14.48 -28.87
N ARG A 103 4.57 -14.92 -29.23
CA ARG A 103 3.98 -16.15 -28.68
C ARG A 103 4.43 -17.43 -29.41
N SER A 104 4.95 -17.30 -30.63
CA SER A 104 5.31 -18.44 -31.51
C SER A 104 6.78 -18.84 -31.48
N ASN A 105 7.62 -18.24 -30.61
CA ASN A 105 9.04 -18.56 -30.54
C ASN A 105 9.43 -18.97 -29.12
N ARG A 106 9.02 -20.17 -28.73
CA ARG A 106 9.68 -20.96 -27.68
C ARG A 106 9.61 -22.43 -28.09
N PRO A 107 10.70 -23.20 -27.92
CA PRO A 107 10.70 -24.64 -28.14
C PRO A 107 9.70 -25.36 -27.23
#